data_AF-A0A6G2HIS4-F1
#
_entry.id   AF-A0A6G2HIS4-F1
#
_cell.length_a   1.000
_cell.length_b   1.000
_cell.length_c   1.000
_cell.angle_alpha   90.00
_cell.angle_beta   90.00
_cell.angle_gamma   90.00
#
_symmetry.space_group_name_H-M   'P 1'
#
loop_
_entity.id
_entity.type
_entity.pdbx_description
1 polymer ?
#
loop_
_entity_poly.entity_id
_entity_poly.type
_entity_poly.pdbx_seq_one_letter_code
_entity_poly.pdbx_strand_id
1 'polypeptide(L)'
;MRRRRFLAGAGLVVSSVLAGCNGTETDDDPGSSDTDDGDDGDDEDEPLARVVESELVREREGTDEERVAVEGVVERVREEEITYLEVRVEFLGEEGEVLDSTVEHLDDVTEGDRWPFTVAFSGVGEAAARVTDHSATVVENP
;
A
#
# COMPACT_ATOMS: atom_id res chain seq x y z
N MET A 1 -12.96 -20.82 5.87
CA MET A 1 -11.66 -21.30 6.41
C MET A 1 -10.95 -22.21 5.42
N ARG A 2 -10.22 -21.65 4.44
CA ARG A 2 -9.33 -22.41 3.56
C ARG A 2 -7.90 -22.27 4.06
N ARG A 3 -7.36 -23.35 4.62
CA ARG A 3 -5.96 -23.45 5.07
C ARG A 3 -5.08 -23.82 3.87
N ARG A 4 -4.21 -22.93 3.44
CA ARG A 4 -3.08 -23.25 2.55
C ARG A 4 -1.85 -22.54 3.12
N ARG A 5 -1.14 -23.15 4.07
CA ARG A 5 -0.07 -24.15 3.92
C ARG A 5 1.11 -23.63 3.08
N PHE A 6 2.06 -23.06 3.81
CA PHE A 6 3.52 -23.16 3.69
C PHE A 6 4.14 -23.42 2.31
N LEU A 7 4.97 -22.47 1.88
CA LEU A 7 6.21 -22.75 1.17
C LEU A 7 7.37 -22.08 1.91
N ALA A 8 8.07 -22.88 2.70
CA ALA A 8 9.47 -22.64 3.04
C ALA A 8 10.32 -23.13 1.86
N GLY A 9 11.25 -22.32 1.38
CA GLY A 9 12.11 -22.66 0.24
C GLY A 9 13.37 -21.80 0.21
N ALA A 10 14.49 -22.43 0.52
CA ALA A 10 15.83 -21.90 0.73
C ALA A 10 16.51 -21.25 -0.50
N GLY A 11 17.52 -20.42 -0.24
CA GLY A 11 18.55 -20.07 -1.24
C GLY A 11 19.59 -19.04 -0.77
N LEU A 12 20.65 -19.49 -0.09
CA LEU A 12 21.94 -18.77 0.00
C LEU A 12 22.67 -18.84 -1.35
N VAL A 13 23.53 -17.85 -1.69
CA VAL A 13 24.95 -18.01 -2.14
C VAL A 13 25.59 -16.68 -2.61
N VAL A 14 26.62 -16.25 -1.85
CA VAL A 14 28.00 -15.75 -2.17
C VAL A 14 28.29 -14.80 -3.37
N SER A 15 28.83 -13.63 -2.99
CA SER A 15 29.94 -12.78 -3.48
C SER A 15 30.44 -12.80 -4.95
N SER A 16 30.71 -11.60 -5.47
CA SER A 16 31.73 -11.34 -6.51
C SER A 16 32.36 -9.96 -6.33
N VAL A 17 33.65 -9.94 -5.98
CA VAL A 17 34.55 -8.77 -5.97
C VAL A 17 35.23 -8.70 -7.34
N LEU A 18 35.18 -7.55 -8.00
CA LEU A 18 36.13 -7.19 -9.06
C LEU A 18 36.58 -5.75 -8.89
N ALA A 19 37.89 -5.62 -8.67
CA ALA A 19 38.64 -4.38 -8.58
C ALA A 19 38.71 -3.66 -9.94
N GLY A 20 38.61 -2.34 -9.91
CA GLY A 20 38.81 -1.45 -11.05
C GLY A 20 39.41 -0.12 -10.59
N CYS A 21 40.66 -0.17 -10.13
CA CYS A 21 41.47 1.01 -9.86
C CYS A 21 42.15 1.48 -11.15
N ASN A 22 41.95 2.74 -11.55
CA ASN A 22 42.98 3.51 -12.23
C ASN A 22 42.92 4.96 -11.74
N GLY A 23 44.00 5.40 -11.11
CA GLY A 23 44.03 6.53 -10.18
C GLY A 23 44.20 7.92 -10.77
N THR A 24 44.17 8.90 -9.86
CA THR A 24 45.04 10.08 -9.87
C THR A 24 45.19 10.58 -8.44
N GLU A 25 46.44 10.81 -8.04
CA GLU A 25 46.87 11.27 -6.72
C GLU A 25 46.72 12.80 -6.63
N THR A 26 46.25 13.34 -5.50
CA THR A 26 46.68 14.64 -4.96
C THR A 26 46.45 14.67 -3.44
N ASP A 27 47.49 15.11 -2.76
CA ASP A 27 47.80 15.17 -1.33
C ASP A 27 46.89 16.10 -0.50
N ASP A 28 46.58 15.63 0.72
CA ASP A 28 46.55 16.31 2.03
C ASP A 28 45.70 17.60 2.27
N ASP A 29 44.63 17.46 3.06
CA ASP A 29 44.32 18.39 4.17
C ASP A 29 43.51 17.66 5.28
N PRO A 30 44.05 17.52 6.50
CA PRO A 30 43.36 16.87 7.62
C PRO A 30 42.58 17.90 8.46
N GLY A 31 41.31 18.11 8.10
CA GLY A 31 40.31 18.82 8.91
C GLY A 31 39.30 17.85 9.51
N SER A 32 39.57 17.32 10.70
CA SER A 32 38.54 16.69 11.55
C SER A 32 37.63 17.75 12.17
N SER A 33 36.35 17.66 11.87
CA SER A 33 35.22 18.00 12.76
C SER A 33 33.96 17.47 12.07
N ASP A 34 33.51 16.27 12.42
CA ASP A 34 32.50 16.04 13.46
C ASP A 34 31.12 16.55 13.02
N THR A 35 30.29 15.57 12.65
CA THR A 35 28.82 15.53 12.75
C THR A 35 28.04 16.64 12.06
N ASP A 36 27.38 16.29 10.96
CA ASP A 36 25.92 16.33 10.95
C ASP A 36 25.40 15.36 9.88
N ASP A 37 24.99 14.19 10.37
CA ASP A 37 24.12 13.24 9.70
C ASP A 37 22.76 13.96 9.60
N GLY A 38 22.63 14.83 8.61
CA GLY A 38 21.34 15.39 8.21
C GLY A 38 20.58 14.30 7.47
N ASP A 39 20.17 13.26 8.21
CA ASP A 39 18.93 12.53 7.94
C ASP A 39 17.82 13.57 8.13
N ASP A 40 17.66 14.40 7.09
CA ASP A 40 16.64 15.43 7.00
C ASP A 40 15.33 14.65 6.93
N GLY A 41 14.74 14.47 8.11
CA GLY A 41 13.44 13.86 8.30
C GLY A 41 12.41 14.64 7.50
N ASP A 42 12.16 14.15 6.29
CA ASP A 42 10.99 14.44 5.47
C ASP A 42 9.75 13.73 6.09
N ASP A 43 9.67 13.73 7.44
CA ASP A 43 8.51 13.30 8.22
C ASP A 43 7.43 14.39 8.19
N GLU A 44 7.46 15.33 7.24
CA GLU A 44 6.37 16.30 7.04
C GLU A 44 5.39 15.84 5.94
N ASP A 45 5.80 14.93 5.04
CA ASP A 45 5.03 14.52 3.86
C ASP A 45 4.40 13.11 3.93
N GLU A 46 4.57 12.35 5.01
CA GLU A 46 3.86 11.06 5.16
C GLU A 46 2.41 11.27 5.62
N PRO A 47 1.46 10.48 5.09
CA PRO A 47 0.06 10.59 5.47
C PRO A 47 -0.16 10.20 6.94
N LEU A 48 -1.20 10.72 7.58
CA LEU A 48 -1.56 10.35 8.96
C LEU A 48 -1.90 8.86 9.13
N ALA A 49 -2.41 8.24 8.07
CA ALA A 49 -2.80 6.83 8.02
C ALA A 49 -2.63 6.26 6.61
N ARG A 50 -2.54 4.93 6.50
CA ARG A 50 -2.37 4.22 5.23
C ARG A 50 -3.17 2.93 5.18
N VAL A 51 -3.55 2.50 3.98
CA VAL A 51 -4.11 1.16 3.77
C VAL A 51 -2.97 0.14 3.95
N VAL A 52 -3.10 -0.75 4.93
CA VAL A 52 -2.09 -1.81 5.21
C VAL A 52 -2.52 -3.18 4.71
N GLU A 53 -3.82 -3.38 4.53
CA GLU A 53 -4.41 -4.61 4.02
C GLU A 53 -5.55 -4.25 3.06
N SER A 54 -5.63 -4.92 1.91
CA SER A 54 -6.79 -4.87 1.04
C SER A 54 -6.89 -6.15 0.20
N GLU A 55 -8.09 -6.67 0.02
CA GLU A 55 -8.37 -7.85 -0.79
C GLU A 55 -9.67 -7.70 -1.58
N LEU A 56 -9.67 -8.26 -2.80
CA LEU A 56 -10.85 -8.36 -3.63
C LEU A 56 -11.68 -9.57 -3.19
N VAL A 57 -12.93 -9.32 -2.78
CA VAL A 57 -13.88 -10.37 -2.39
C VAL A 57 -15.02 -10.47 -3.40
N ARG A 58 -15.47 -11.71 -3.62
CA ARG A 58 -16.51 -12.02 -4.61
C ARG A 58 -17.64 -12.81 -3.99
N GLU A 59 -18.85 -12.47 -4.42
CA GLU A 59 -20.06 -13.21 -4.09
C GLU A 59 -20.74 -13.70 -5.39
N ARG A 60 -21.27 -14.92 -5.36
CA ARG A 60 -22.01 -15.52 -6.50
C ARG A 60 -21.23 -15.50 -7.83
N GLU A 61 -19.93 -15.77 -7.75
CA GLU A 61 -19.02 -15.81 -8.91
C GLU A 61 -19.55 -16.71 -10.04
N GLY A 62 -19.49 -16.19 -11.28
CA GLY A 62 -19.93 -16.89 -12.48
C GLY A 62 -21.44 -16.89 -12.71
N THR A 63 -22.18 -15.99 -12.04
CA THR A 63 -23.64 -15.83 -12.22
C THR A 63 -23.97 -14.41 -12.66
N ASP A 64 -25.19 -14.21 -13.19
CA ASP A 64 -25.72 -12.88 -13.51
C ASP A 64 -25.91 -11.99 -12.26
N GLU A 65 -25.75 -12.55 -11.07
CA GLU A 65 -25.83 -11.89 -9.77
C GLU A 65 -24.46 -11.73 -9.09
N GLU A 66 -23.35 -11.94 -9.81
CA GLU A 66 -22.00 -11.76 -9.26
C GLU A 66 -21.81 -10.36 -8.69
N ARG A 67 -21.18 -10.27 -7.52
CA ARG A 67 -20.81 -9.01 -6.86
C ARG A 67 -19.35 -9.04 -6.47
N VAL A 68 -18.74 -7.87 -6.50
CA VAL A 68 -17.35 -7.65 -6.11
C VAL A 68 -17.31 -6.54 -5.06
N ALA A 69 -16.45 -6.70 -4.06
CA ALA A 69 -16.11 -5.65 -3.11
C ALA A 69 -14.62 -5.71 -2.80
N VAL A 70 -14.08 -4.63 -2.25
CA VAL A 70 -12.77 -4.60 -1.62
C VAL A 70 -12.97 -4.49 -0.13
N GLU A 71 -12.40 -5.44 0.62
CA GLU A 71 -12.29 -5.37 2.07
C GLU A 71 -10.86 -5.02 2.44
N GLY A 72 -10.66 -4.18 3.44
CA GLY A 72 -9.31 -3.78 3.85
C GLY A 72 -9.24 -3.15 5.22
N VAL A 73 -8.04 -2.73 5.58
CA VAL A 73 -7.72 -2.09 6.86
C VAL A 73 -6.83 -0.88 6.61
N VAL A 74 -7.26 0.27 7.14
CA VAL A 74 -6.41 1.45 7.29
C VAL A 74 -5.76 1.43 8.67
N GLU A 75 -4.48 1.78 8.75
CA GLU A 75 -3.73 1.87 9.99
C GLU A 75 -3.13 3.26 10.17
N ARG A 76 -3.19 3.79 11.39
CA ARG A 76 -2.52 5.02 11.81
C ARG A 76 -1.01 4.83 11.70
N VAL A 77 -0.33 5.81 11.12
CA VAL A 77 1.15 5.80 11.04
C VAL A 77 1.79 6.95 11.81
N ARG A 78 1.04 8.00 12.13
CA ARG A 78 1.49 9.14 12.95
C ARG A 78 0.72 9.25 14.24
N GLU A 79 1.34 9.79 15.28
CA GLU A 79 0.72 9.96 16.61
C GLU A 79 -0.29 11.13 16.69
N GLU A 80 -0.59 11.77 15.56
CA GLU A 80 -1.59 12.84 15.45
C GLU A 80 -3.03 12.31 15.51
N GLU A 81 -3.92 13.13 16.09
CA GLU A 81 -5.33 12.79 16.21
C GLU A 81 -6.01 12.83 14.83
N ILE A 82 -6.62 11.71 14.45
CA ILE A 82 -7.40 11.58 13.22
C ILE A 82 -8.87 11.71 13.58
N THR A 83 -9.52 12.73 13.02
CA THR A 83 -10.96 12.98 13.21
C THR A 83 -11.78 12.70 11.95
N TYR A 84 -11.10 12.58 10.82
CA TYR A 84 -11.70 12.33 9.52
C TYR A 84 -10.74 11.55 8.65
N LEU A 85 -11.26 10.54 7.97
CA LEU A 85 -10.50 9.69 7.06
C LEU A 85 -11.41 9.23 5.92
N GLU A 86 -10.86 9.21 4.72
CA GLU A 86 -11.51 8.67 3.54
C GLU A 86 -10.57 7.69 2.85
N VAL A 87 -11.14 6.63 2.28
CA VAL A 87 -10.44 5.67 1.43
C VAL A 87 -10.98 5.77 0.02
N ARG A 88 -10.08 5.88 -0.95
CA ARG A 88 -10.39 5.68 -2.37
C ARG A 88 -10.09 4.25 -2.72
N VAL A 89 -11.07 3.59 -3.33
CA VAL A 89 -10.91 2.28 -3.96
C VAL A 89 -11.13 2.42 -5.46
N GLU A 90 -10.21 1.88 -6.24
CA GLU A 90 -10.31 1.76 -7.69
C GLU A 90 -10.44 0.28 -8.05
N PHE A 91 -11.45 -0.06 -8.84
CA PHE A 91 -11.67 -1.40 -9.35
C PHE A 91 -11.10 -1.48 -10.77
N LEU A 92 -10.18 -2.42 -10.99
CA LEU A 92 -9.37 -2.49 -12.20
C LEU A 92 -9.75 -3.69 -13.06
N GLY A 93 -9.77 -3.50 -14.37
CA GLY A 93 -9.93 -4.57 -15.36
C GLY A 93 -8.63 -5.31 -15.66
N GLU A 94 -8.68 -6.28 -16.58
CA GLU A 94 -7.55 -7.15 -16.94
C GLU A 94 -6.35 -6.37 -17.49
N GLU A 95 -6.59 -5.24 -18.15
CA GLU A 95 -5.54 -4.41 -18.75
C GLU A 95 -5.06 -3.32 -17.78
N GLY A 96 -5.52 -3.36 -16.51
CA GLY A 96 -5.26 -2.32 -15.51
C GLY A 96 -6.09 -1.06 -15.72
N GLU A 97 -7.13 -1.10 -16.55
CA GLU A 97 -8.03 0.03 -16.75
C GLU A 97 -8.95 0.22 -15.54
N VAL A 98 -9.19 1.48 -15.13
CA VAL A 98 -10.14 1.78 -14.06
C VAL A 98 -11.56 1.58 -14.58
N LEU A 99 -12.26 0.57 -14.04
CA LEU A 99 -13.66 0.28 -14.35
C LEU A 99 -14.61 1.16 -13.52
N ASP A 100 -14.26 1.39 -12.26
CA ASP A 100 -14.99 2.25 -11.32
C ASP A 100 -14.04 2.75 -10.22
N SER A 101 -14.36 3.90 -9.62
CA SER A 101 -13.64 4.46 -8.48
C SER A 101 -14.65 5.03 -7.49
N THR A 102 -14.54 4.60 -6.24
CA THR A 102 -15.43 5.01 -5.15
C THR A 102 -14.59 5.54 -3.99
N VAL A 103 -15.06 6.60 -3.33
CA VAL A 103 -14.46 7.16 -2.11
C VAL A 103 -15.45 6.97 -0.98
N GLU A 104 -15.02 6.32 0.09
CA GLU A 104 -15.84 6.08 1.28
C GLU A 104 -15.18 6.71 2.51
N HIS A 105 -16.01 7.29 3.37
CA HIS A 105 -15.61 7.76 4.69
C HIS A 105 -15.47 6.58 5.67
N LEU A 106 -14.45 6.60 6.52
CA LEU A 106 -14.33 5.63 7.62
C LEU A 106 -14.93 6.22 8.89
N ASP A 107 -15.88 5.48 9.47
CA ASP A 107 -16.46 5.78 10.77
C ASP A 107 -15.51 5.42 11.92
N ASP A 108 -15.75 6.03 13.11
CA ASP A 108 -15.09 5.71 14.38
C ASP A 108 -13.53 5.77 14.35
N VAL A 109 -12.97 6.65 13.51
CA VAL A 109 -11.51 6.82 13.33
C VAL A 109 -10.77 7.45 14.51
N THR A 110 -11.53 7.92 15.51
CA THR A 110 -10.97 8.45 16.76
C THR A 110 -10.63 7.33 17.75
N GLU A 111 -11.11 6.11 17.52
CA GLU A 111 -10.88 4.96 18.40
C GLU A 111 -9.88 3.97 17.78
N GLY A 112 -8.87 3.60 18.56
CA GLY A 112 -7.82 2.66 18.12
C GLY A 112 -6.89 3.24 17.04
N ASP A 113 -6.22 2.34 16.34
CA ASP A 113 -5.19 2.65 15.34
C ASP A 113 -5.40 1.89 14.03
N ARG A 114 -6.46 1.07 13.93
CA ARG A 114 -6.74 0.21 12.78
C ARG A 114 -8.24 0.21 12.50
N TRP A 115 -8.62 0.61 11.29
CA TRP A 115 -10.00 0.81 10.89
C TRP A 115 -10.32 -0.05 9.67
N PRO A 116 -11.24 -1.03 9.79
CA PRO A 116 -11.66 -1.83 8.66
C PRO A 116 -12.54 -1.00 7.72
N PHE A 117 -12.48 -1.30 6.42
CA PHE A 117 -13.39 -0.73 5.43
C PHE A 117 -13.86 -1.80 4.45
N THR A 118 -15.02 -1.55 3.85
CA THR A 118 -15.57 -2.36 2.76
C THR A 118 -16.15 -1.44 1.70
N VAL A 119 -15.66 -1.51 0.47
CA VAL A 119 -16.20 -0.75 -0.66
C VAL A 119 -16.73 -1.72 -1.70
N ALA A 120 -18.02 -1.61 -2.05
CA ALA A 120 -18.64 -2.45 -3.05
C ALA A 120 -18.48 -1.86 -4.46
N PHE A 121 -18.17 -2.71 -5.44
CA PHE A 121 -18.26 -2.34 -6.85
C PHE A 121 -19.72 -2.07 -7.21
N SER A 122 -19.97 -0.98 -7.94
CA SER A 122 -21.31 -0.51 -8.29
C SER A 122 -22.04 -1.45 -9.26
N GLY A 123 -21.29 -2.18 -10.10
CA GLY A 123 -21.82 -3.14 -11.08
C GLY A 123 -22.06 -4.55 -10.52
N VAL A 124 -22.80 -5.36 -11.28
CA VAL A 124 -23.11 -6.77 -10.96
C VAL A 124 -22.97 -7.66 -12.20
N GLY A 125 -22.95 -8.98 -11.99
CA GLY A 125 -22.93 -9.98 -13.07
C GLY A 125 -21.69 -9.82 -13.95
N GLU A 126 -21.90 -9.72 -15.27
CA GLU A 126 -20.81 -9.54 -16.24
C GLU A 126 -19.93 -8.32 -15.95
N ALA A 127 -20.49 -7.23 -15.42
CA ALA A 127 -19.70 -6.05 -15.08
C ALA A 127 -18.77 -6.31 -13.89
N ALA A 128 -19.27 -7.01 -12.87
CA ALA A 128 -18.47 -7.40 -11.70
C ALA A 128 -17.39 -8.44 -12.09
N ALA A 129 -17.73 -9.39 -12.96
CA ALA A 129 -16.79 -10.40 -13.45
C ALA A 129 -15.58 -9.80 -14.18
N ARG A 130 -15.72 -8.62 -14.78
CA ARG A 130 -14.63 -7.90 -15.46
C ARG A 130 -13.61 -7.29 -14.51
N VAL A 131 -13.94 -7.07 -13.24
CA VAL A 131 -12.96 -6.61 -12.26
C VAL A 131 -11.96 -7.74 -12.06
N THR A 132 -10.67 -7.46 -12.16
CA THR A 132 -9.60 -8.46 -11.96
C THR A 132 -8.62 -8.08 -10.86
N ASP A 133 -8.51 -6.78 -10.57
CA ASP A 133 -7.57 -6.22 -9.60
C ASP A 133 -8.18 -4.99 -8.91
N HIS A 134 -7.48 -4.45 -7.90
CA HIS A 134 -7.93 -3.29 -7.14
C HIS A 134 -6.76 -2.46 -6.60
N SER A 135 -7.00 -1.17 -6.44
CA SER A 135 -6.12 -0.26 -5.70
C SER A 135 -6.90 0.40 -4.57
N ALA A 136 -6.28 0.53 -3.39
CA ALA A 136 -6.90 1.18 -2.24
C ALA A 136 -5.89 2.12 -1.56
N THR A 137 -6.27 3.38 -1.39
CA THR A 137 -5.42 4.43 -0.83
C THR A 137 -6.21 5.36 0.07
N VAL A 138 -5.61 5.83 1.16
CA VAL A 138 -6.18 6.93 1.96
C VAL A 138 -6.17 8.20 1.12
N VAL A 139 -7.25 8.97 1.19
CA VAL A 139 -7.33 10.28 0.55
C VAL A 139 -6.77 11.31 1.53
N GLU A 140 -5.68 11.94 1.14
CA GLU A 140 -5.10 13.06 1.89
C GLU A 140 -6.08 14.23 1.88
N ASN A 141 -6.52 14.64 3.07
CA ASN A 141 -7.32 15.86 3.23
C ASN A 141 -6.37 17.01 3.61
N PRO A 142 -6.36 18.11 2.83
CA PRO A 142 -5.45 19.24 3.03
C PRO A 142 -5.81 20.12 4.24
#